data_AF-A0A1H6B1H1-F1
#
_entry.id   AF-A0A1H6B1H1-F1
#
_cell.length_a   1.000
_cell.length_b   1.000
_cell.length_c   1.000
_cell.angle_alpha   90.00
_cell.angle_beta   90.00
_cell.angle_gamma   90.00
#
_symmetry.space_group_name_H-M   'P 1'
#
loop_
_entity.id
_entity.type
_entity.pdbx_description
1 polymer ?
#
loop_
_entity_poly.entity_id
_entity_poly.type
_entity_poly.pdbx_seq_one_letter_code
_entity_poly.pdbx_strand_id
1 'polypeptide(L)'
;MSTSATSPTSSASALSLGAIPLAPIFSERVWGVHDLGPWFPAATGPAIGEAWLTATDCAVEGGALQGSNFGDLVAAHPAELARGSMGEFPLLIKVLFPREKLSVQVHPDDARAQQLGMPNGKTECWYILSAEPGATVAVGLTQPMSNDEIRAAIENGTLEDFVDHIPVKAGDMVFVDAGTVHAIMPGVIVLETQQYSDTTYRLFDYGRPRELHIEEGLLATKQKTRAGLVTPQPMEGFVRLISEQYFFVDRFELNPNASVSLGGFTGLQILVALGEGVTLGIGTANPIALRPGHAAVLPVGSGHWDIAASNAVEVIRIGRP
;
A
#
# COMPACT_ATOMS: atom_id res chain seq x y z
N MET A 1 -63.92 -14.34 0.19
CA MET A 1 -62.73 -14.87 -0.51
C MET A 1 -61.61 -13.87 -0.30
N SER A 2 -60.76 -14.10 0.69
CA SER A 2 -59.64 -13.21 1.04
C SER A 2 -58.38 -13.86 0.51
N THR A 3 -57.76 -13.27 -0.50
CA THR A 3 -56.51 -13.76 -1.10
C THR A 3 -55.34 -13.23 -0.27
N SER A 4 -54.73 -14.11 0.53
CA SER A 4 -53.45 -13.85 1.18
C SER A 4 -52.34 -13.86 0.11
N ALA A 5 -51.75 -12.70 -0.15
CA ALA A 5 -50.51 -12.62 -0.92
C ALA A 5 -49.34 -12.97 0.02
N THR A 6 -48.87 -14.21 -0.06
CA THR A 6 -47.57 -14.61 0.49
C THR A 6 -46.48 -14.07 -0.43
N SER A 7 -45.80 -13.01 0.01
CA SER A 7 -44.55 -12.54 -0.59
C SER A 7 -43.46 -13.59 -0.31
N PRO A 8 -42.76 -14.12 -1.33
CA PRO A 8 -41.62 -14.98 -1.07
C PRO A 8 -40.44 -14.10 -0.66
N THR A 9 -40.10 -14.10 0.62
CA THR A 9 -38.77 -13.69 1.08
C THR A 9 -37.78 -14.73 0.56
N SER A 10 -37.20 -14.49 -0.62
CA SER A 10 -35.96 -15.18 -0.99
C SER A 10 -34.85 -14.57 -0.14
N SER A 11 -34.55 -15.19 1.00
CA SER A 11 -33.25 -15.01 1.63
C SER A 11 -32.22 -15.64 0.68
N ALA A 12 -31.74 -14.85 -0.28
CA ALA A 12 -30.46 -15.16 -0.90
C ALA A 12 -29.47 -15.16 0.26
N SER A 13 -29.03 -16.36 0.66
CA SER A 13 -27.83 -16.53 1.46
C SER A 13 -26.74 -15.75 0.73
N ALA A 14 -26.41 -14.55 1.22
CA ALA A 14 -25.28 -13.81 0.71
C ALA A 14 -24.07 -14.74 0.88
N LEU A 15 -23.54 -15.24 -0.25
CA LEU A 15 -22.29 -15.98 -0.24
C LEU A 15 -21.28 -15.05 0.44
N SER A 16 -20.81 -15.46 1.62
CA SER A 16 -19.70 -14.77 2.28
C SER A 16 -18.54 -14.75 1.30
N LEU A 17 -18.09 -13.55 0.92
CA LEU A 17 -16.95 -13.42 0.04
C LEU A 17 -15.74 -14.11 0.70
N GLY A 18 -15.10 -15.01 -0.05
CA GLY A 18 -13.82 -15.58 0.33
C GLY A 18 -12.69 -14.57 0.20
N ALA A 19 -11.46 -15.04 0.36
CA ALA A 19 -10.28 -14.23 0.08
C ALA A 19 -10.26 -13.87 -1.40
N ILE A 20 -9.77 -12.68 -1.70
CA ILE A 20 -9.71 -12.12 -3.04
C ILE A 20 -8.22 -11.87 -3.35
N PRO A 21 -7.48 -12.89 -3.84
CA PRO A 21 -6.13 -12.69 -4.35
C PRO A 21 -6.18 -11.80 -5.59
N LEU A 22 -5.21 -10.90 -5.72
CA LEU A 22 -5.16 -9.92 -6.80
C LEU A 22 -3.87 -10.08 -7.60
N ALA A 23 -4.02 -10.10 -8.93
CA ALA A 23 -2.90 -9.98 -9.85
C ALA A 23 -2.37 -8.54 -9.80
N PRO A 24 -1.05 -8.33 -9.63
CA PRO A 24 -0.48 -6.99 -9.61
C PRO A 24 -0.54 -6.35 -11.00
N ILE A 25 -0.74 -5.04 -11.04
CA ILE A 25 -0.52 -4.23 -12.25
C ILE A 25 0.89 -3.67 -12.21
N PHE A 26 1.71 -3.99 -13.21
CA PHE A 26 3.05 -3.45 -13.34
C PHE A 26 3.03 -2.14 -14.14
N SER A 27 3.64 -1.10 -13.58
CA SER A 27 3.74 0.22 -14.19
C SER A 27 5.19 0.51 -14.59
N GLU A 28 5.40 0.74 -15.88
CA GLU A 28 6.69 1.19 -16.40
C GLU A 28 7.03 2.60 -15.89
N ARG A 29 8.27 2.78 -15.47
CA ARG A 29 8.78 4.07 -15.04
C ARG A 29 10.20 4.26 -15.57
N VAL A 30 10.55 5.51 -15.86
CA VAL A 30 11.90 5.89 -16.29
C VAL A 30 12.99 5.49 -15.28
N TRP A 31 12.61 5.35 -14.01
CA TRP A 31 13.48 4.99 -12.90
C TRP A 31 13.35 3.51 -12.49
N GLY A 32 12.63 2.68 -13.25
CA GLY A 32 12.34 1.28 -12.89
C GLY A 32 13.52 0.31 -13.06
N VAL A 33 13.26 -0.95 -12.73
CA VAL A 33 14.20 -2.08 -12.86
C VAL A 33 13.63 -3.19 -13.73
N HIS A 34 14.49 -4.05 -14.27
CA HIS A 34 14.06 -5.25 -15.04
C HIS A 34 13.93 -6.51 -14.18
N ASP A 35 14.69 -6.59 -13.09
CA ASP A 35 14.65 -7.73 -12.17
C ASP A 35 13.82 -7.35 -10.94
N LEU A 36 12.67 -8.01 -10.79
CA LEU A 36 11.73 -7.82 -9.68
C LEU A 36 11.83 -8.93 -8.63
N GLY A 37 12.84 -9.80 -8.74
CA GLY A 37 13.13 -10.84 -7.77
C GLY A 37 13.53 -10.26 -6.41
N PRO A 38 13.21 -10.96 -5.30
CA PRO A 38 12.51 -12.25 -5.24
C PRO A 38 10.97 -12.11 -5.23
N TRP A 39 10.41 -10.90 -5.25
CA TRP A 39 8.98 -10.69 -5.03
C TRP A 39 8.13 -11.01 -6.26
N PHE A 40 8.63 -10.81 -7.48
CA PHE A 40 7.91 -11.19 -8.70
C PHE A 40 8.82 -12.00 -9.63
N PRO A 41 9.19 -13.24 -9.25
CA PRO A 41 10.23 -14.02 -9.94
C PRO A 41 9.84 -14.44 -11.37
N ALA A 42 8.55 -14.43 -11.69
CA ALA A 42 8.04 -14.73 -13.03
C ALA A 42 7.85 -13.48 -13.91
N ALA A 43 8.04 -12.27 -13.36
CA ALA A 43 7.88 -11.05 -14.12
C ALA A 43 9.02 -10.89 -15.12
N THR A 44 8.66 -10.60 -16.37
CA THR A 44 9.61 -10.32 -17.45
C THR A 44 9.11 -9.13 -18.25
N GLY A 45 10.01 -8.37 -18.86
CA GLY A 45 9.67 -7.30 -19.78
C GLY A 45 10.36 -5.97 -19.48
N PRO A 46 9.66 -4.83 -19.63
CA PRO A 46 10.24 -3.50 -19.56
C PRO A 46 10.68 -3.13 -18.15
N ALA A 47 11.32 -1.96 -17.99
CA ALA A 47 11.73 -1.47 -16.68
C ALA A 47 10.49 -1.04 -15.86
N ILE A 48 10.18 -1.81 -14.82
CA ILE A 48 9.03 -1.58 -13.94
C ILE A 48 9.48 -0.74 -12.76
N GLY A 49 8.77 0.37 -12.50
CA GLY A 49 8.98 1.15 -11.29
C GLY A 49 8.00 0.81 -10.18
N GLU A 50 6.77 0.43 -10.51
CA GLU A 50 5.74 0.16 -9.51
C GLU A 50 4.99 -1.13 -9.83
N ALA A 51 4.73 -1.96 -8.82
CA ALA A 51 3.75 -3.03 -8.87
C ALA A 51 2.58 -2.66 -7.96
N TRP A 52 1.39 -2.45 -8.52
CA TRP A 52 0.19 -2.05 -7.79
C TRP A 52 -0.59 -3.30 -7.39
N LEU A 53 -0.73 -3.55 -6.09
CA LEU A 53 -1.25 -4.81 -5.57
C LEU A 53 -2.74 -4.77 -5.27
N THR A 54 -3.30 -3.58 -5.05
CA THR A 54 -4.71 -3.39 -4.70
C THR A 54 -5.38 -2.28 -5.52
N ALA A 55 -4.89 -2.02 -6.73
CA ALA A 55 -5.59 -1.14 -7.66
C ALA A 55 -6.97 -1.71 -8.00
N THR A 56 -7.97 -0.85 -8.17
CA THR A 56 -9.31 -1.26 -8.61
C THR A 56 -9.31 -1.97 -9.96
N ASP A 57 -8.30 -1.69 -10.79
CA ASP A 57 -8.16 -2.35 -12.09
C ASP A 57 -7.51 -3.75 -11.99
N CYS A 58 -7.02 -4.15 -10.81
CA CYS A 58 -6.45 -5.48 -10.61
C CYS A 58 -7.49 -6.57 -10.92
N ALA A 59 -7.03 -7.64 -11.55
CA ALA A 59 -7.85 -8.82 -11.78
C ALA A 59 -7.76 -9.75 -10.56
N VAL A 60 -8.88 -10.38 -10.20
CA VAL A 60 -8.88 -11.43 -9.17
C VAL A 60 -8.20 -12.70 -9.69
N GLU A 61 -7.36 -13.30 -8.85
CA GLU A 61 -6.70 -14.58 -9.10
C GLU A 61 -7.33 -15.72 -8.29
N GLY A 62 -7.50 -16.87 -8.94
CA GLY A 62 -8.04 -18.08 -8.36
C GLY A 62 -9.54 -18.07 -8.08
N GLY A 63 -10.06 -19.25 -7.75
CA GLY A 63 -11.42 -19.42 -7.27
C GLY A 63 -12.52 -19.07 -8.26
N ALA A 64 -13.73 -18.85 -7.74
CA ALA A 64 -14.93 -18.61 -8.53
C ALA A 64 -14.99 -17.21 -9.18
N LEU A 65 -14.16 -16.28 -8.70
CA LEU A 65 -14.12 -14.89 -9.18
C LEU A 65 -12.91 -14.61 -10.07
N GLN A 66 -12.15 -15.64 -10.47
CA GLN A 66 -10.98 -15.50 -11.34
C GLN A 66 -11.27 -14.62 -12.56
N GLY A 67 -10.44 -13.60 -12.77
CA GLY A 67 -10.54 -12.67 -13.89
C GLY A 67 -11.54 -11.53 -13.72
N SER A 68 -12.35 -11.53 -12.65
CA SER A 68 -13.21 -10.39 -12.32
C SER A 68 -12.35 -9.15 -11.99
N ASN A 69 -12.86 -7.98 -12.36
CA ASN A 69 -12.25 -6.69 -11.99
C ASN A 69 -12.49 -6.41 -10.50
N PHE A 70 -11.46 -5.95 -9.80
CA PHE A 70 -11.54 -5.71 -8.36
C PHE A 70 -12.45 -4.53 -8.00
N GLY A 71 -12.42 -3.44 -8.77
CA GLY A 71 -13.29 -2.27 -8.59
C GLY A 71 -14.77 -2.61 -8.73
N ASP A 72 -15.13 -3.44 -9.72
CA ASP A 72 -16.50 -3.94 -9.88
C ASP A 72 -16.95 -4.74 -8.66
N LEU A 73 -16.06 -5.54 -8.06
CA LEU A 73 -16.36 -6.27 -6.82
C LEU A 73 -16.53 -5.34 -5.62
N VAL A 74 -15.69 -4.32 -5.50
CA VAL A 74 -15.82 -3.29 -4.45
C VAL A 74 -17.18 -2.59 -4.56
N ALA A 75 -17.60 -2.23 -5.78
CA ALA A 75 -18.89 -1.60 -6.03
C ALA A 75 -20.08 -2.52 -5.75
N ALA A 76 -19.95 -3.82 -6.04
CA ALA A 76 -20.99 -4.82 -5.79
C ALA A 76 -21.10 -5.23 -4.30
N HIS A 77 -19.99 -5.13 -3.55
CA HIS A 77 -19.88 -5.57 -2.15
C HIS A 77 -19.27 -4.50 -1.23
N PRO A 78 -19.86 -3.28 -1.17
CA PRO A 78 -19.25 -2.17 -0.45
C PRO A 78 -19.29 -2.34 1.08
N ALA A 79 -20.20 -3.17 1.62
CA ALA A 79 -20.25 -3.43 3.06
C ALA A 79 -19.04 -4.24 3.53
N GLU A 80 -18.53 -5.13 2.67
CA GLU A 80 -17.43 -6.03 2.97
C GLU A 80 -16.07 -5.51 2.50
N LEU A 81 -16.05 -4.72 1.42
CA LEU A 81 -14.81 -4.31 0.74
C LEU A 81 -14.53 -2.81 0.78
N ALA A 82 -15.55 -1.97 1.02
CA ALA A 82 -15.41 -0.53 0.91
C ALA A 82 -15.56 0.21 2.24
N ARG A 83 -15.31 1.52 2.20
CA ARG A 83 -15.60 2.42 3.31
C ARG A 83 -16.06 3.80 2.85
N GLY A 84 -16.61 4.55 3.80
CA GLY A 84 -17.06 5.93 3.60
C GLY A 84 -18.39 6.02 2.86
N SER A 85 -18.94 7.23 2.78
CA SER A 85 -20.23 7.49 2.10
C SER A 85 -20.19 7.24 0.59
N MET A 86 -19.00 7.15 0.01
CA MET A 86 -18.78 6.93 -1.43
C MET A 86 -18.57 5.47 -1.80
N GLY A 87 -18.41 4.56 -0.82
CA GLY A 87 -18.26 3.12 -1.11
C GLY A 87 -16.97 2.78 -1.85
N GLU A 88 -15.85 3.41 -1.49
CA GLU A 88 -14.55 3.22 -2.16
C GLU A 88 -13.63 2.29 -1.37
N PHE A 89 -12.72 1.61 -2.10
CA PHE A 89 -11.67 0.81 -1.48
C PHE A 89 -10.66 1.73 -0.77
N PRO A 90 -10.22 1.42 0.47
CA PRO A 90 -9.62 2.46 1.29
C PRO A 90 -8.10 2.60 1.19
N LEU A 91 -7.38 1.58 0.70
CA LEU A 91 -5.91 1.54 0.72
C LEU A 91 -5.34 1.10 -0.62
N LEU A 92 -4.28 1.76 -1.07
CA LEU A 92 -3.51 1.36 -2.24
C LEU A 92 -2.18 0.80 -1.76
N ILE A 93 -1.87 -0.45 -2.11
CA ILE A 93 -0.61 -1.10 -1.77
C ILE A 93 0.23 -1.22 -3.02
N LYS A 94 1.49 -0.80 -2.94
CA LYS A 94 2.44 -0.86 -4.06
C LYS A 94 3.78 -1.43 -3.62
N VAL A 95 4.50 -2.05 -4.55
CA VAL A 95 5.95 -2.26 -4.42
C VAL A 95 6.66 -1.31 -5.38
N LEU A 96 7.62 -0.53 -4.87
CA LEU A 96 8.38 0.45 -5.66
C LEU A 96 9.81 -0.04 -5.86
N PHE A 97 10.28 0.07 -7.11
CA PHE A 97 11.59 -0.39 -7.57
C PHE A 97 12.46 0.75 -8.12
N PRO A 98 12.94 1.68 -7.28
CA PRO A 98 13.74 2.82 -7.69
C PRO A 98 15.18 2.44 -8.02
N ARG A 99 15.51 2.47 -9.31
CA ARG A 99 16.89 2.43 -9.81
C ARG A 99 17.55 3.81 -9.81
N GLU A 100 16.75 4.85 -9.92
CA GLU A 100 17.17 6.25 -9.85
C GLU A 100 16.40 6.97 -8.76
N LYS A 101 16.84 8.20 -8.41
CA LYS A 101 16.11 9.06 -7.49
C LYS A 101 14.69 9.28 -8.00
N LEU A 102 13.70 9.06 -7.15
CA LEU A 102 12.34 9.54 -7.40
C LEU A 102 12.30 11.05 -7.27
N SER A 103 11.31 11.68 -7.90
CA SER A 103 11.13 13.13 -7.73
C SER A 103 10.94 13.50 -6.27
N VAL A 104 11.45 14.67 -5.88
CA VAL A 104 11.05 15.32 -4.63
C VAL A 104 9.60 15.76 -4.76
N GLN A 105 8.77 15.28 -3.85
CA GLN A 105 7.33 15.40 -3.95
C GLN A 105 6.67 15.60 -2.59
N VAL A 106 5.40 15.97 -2.61
CA VAL A 106 4.55 16.11 -1.43
C VAL A 106 3.11 15.71 -1.76
N HIS A 107 2.41 15.22 -0.75
CA HIS A 107 1.04 14.74 -0.86
C HIS A 107 0.09 15.59 0.00
N PRO A 108 -1.13 15.93 -0.47
CA PRO A 108 -2.09 16.66 0.35
C PRO A 108 -2.68 15.75 1.44
N ASP A 109 -3.08 16.34 2.56
CA ASP A 109 -3.95 15.66 3.53
C ASP A 109 -5.41 15.69 3.07
N ASP A 110 -6.30 15.00 3.78
CA ASP A 110 -7.72 14.90 3.40
C ASP A 110 -8.39 16.28 3.29
N ALA A 111 -8.09 17.20 4.21
CA ALA A 111 -8.67 18.53 4.20
C ALA A 111 -8.23 19.33 2.97
N ARG A 112 -6.94 19.27 2.62
CA ARG A 112 -6.42 19.94 1.41
C ARG A 112 -6.92 19.28 0.14
N ALA A 113 -6.95 17.95 0.09
CA ALA A 113 -7.45 17.19 -1.05
C ALA A 113 -8.91 17.54 -1.37
N GLN A 114 -9.77 17.61 -0.36
CA GLN A 114 -11.18 17.97 -0.52
C GLN A 114 -11.37 19.40 -1.02
N GLN A 115 -10.54 20.35 -0.60
CA GLN A 115 -10.56 21.72 -1.14
C GLN A 115 -10.20 21.76 -2.64
N LEU A 116 -9.43 20.78 -3.12
CA LEU A 116 -9.04 20.63 -4.52
C LEU A 116 -9.97 19.68 -5.30
N GLY A 117 -11.08 19.25 -4.69
CA GLY A 117 -12.08 18.39 -5.33
C GLY A 117 -11.72 16.91 -5.40
N MET A 118 -10.73 16.47 -4.62
CA MET A 118 -10.35 15.06 -4.52
C MET A 118 -11.02 14.37 -3.32
N PRO A 119 -11.24 13.04 -3.38
CA PRO A 119 -11.95 12.31 -2.32
C PRO A 119 -11.16 12.26 -1.00
N ASN A 120 -9.84 12.10 -1.07
CA ASN A 120 -8.96 11.96 0.08
C ASN A 120 -7.53 12.39 -0.24
N GLY A 121 -6.77 12.64 0.82
CA GLY A 121 -5.34 12.88 0.76
C GLY A 121 -4.54 11.60 0.54
N LYS A 122 -3.23 11.70 0.77
CA LYS A 122 -2.31 10.57 0.65
C LYS A 122 -1.27 10.61 1.79
N THR A 123 -1.65 10.00 2.91
CA THR A 123 -0.70 9.54 3.95
C THR A 123 -0.20 8.14 3.59
N GLU A 124 1.08 7.88 3.80
CA GLU A 124 1.71 6.61 3.44
C GLU A 124 2.77 6.15 4.46
N CYS A 125 3.22 4.91 4.28
CA CYS A 125 4.39 4.37 4.96
C CYS A 125 5.11 3.38 4.04
N TRP A 126 6.39 3.18 4.30
CA TRP A 126 7.26 2.33 3.51
C TRP A 126 7.89 1.28 4.41
N TYR A 127 7.56 0.02 4.14
CA TYR A 127 8.30 -1.10 4.67
C TYR A 127 9.47 -1.42 3.73
N ILE A 128 10.70 -1.32 4.24
CA ILE A 128 11.90 -1.50 3.42
C ILE A 128 12.11 -3.00 3.17
N LEU A 129 11.81 -3.45 1.95
CA LEU A 129 11.98 -4.85 1.54
C LEU A 129 13.45 -5.18 1.28
N SER A 130 14.19 -4.24 0.69
CA SER A 130 15.62 -4.35 0.44
C SER A 130 16.28 -2.98 0.46
N ALA A 131 17.54 -2.93 0.86
CA ALA A 131 18.36 -1.74 0.87
C ALA A 131 19.83 -2.10 0.63
N GLU A 132 20.46 -1.46 -0.34
CA GLU A 132 21.90 -1.54 -0.56
C GLU A 132 22.67 -0.86 0.59
N PRO A 133 23.94 -1.22 0.83
CA PRO A 133 24.75 -0.57 1.86
C PRO A 133 24.82 0.95 1.65
N GLY A 134 24.34 1.71 2.65
CA GLY A 134 24.31 3.17 2.61
C GLY A 134 23.10 3.77 1.88
N ALA A 135 22.12 2.96 1.47
CA ALA A 135 20.88 3.45 0.90
C ALA A 135 20.08 4.30 1.90
N THR A 136 19.37 5.30 1.39
CA THR A 136 18.63 6.28 2.20
C THR A 136 17.23 6.49 1.66
N VAL A 137 16.35 7.07 2.46
CA VAL A 137 15.16 7.79 1.97
C VAL A 137 15.24 9.24 2.41
N ALA A 138 14.69 10.16 1.62
CA ALA A 138 14.64 11.57 1.97
C ALA A 138 13.23 11.91 2.48
N VAL A 139 13.07 12.31 3.74
CA VAL A 139 11.77 12.56 4.36
C VAL A 139 11.78 13.75 5.30
N GLY A 140 10.95 14.75 5.00
CA GLY A 140 10.80 15.95 5.82
C GLY A 140 11.89 16.99 5.55
N LEU A 141 11.56 18.27 5.72
CA LEU A 141 12.55 19.34 5.58
C LEU A 141 13.48 19.35 6.80
N THR A 142 14.79 19.52 6.57
CA THR A 142 15.81 19.61 7.64
C THR A 142 15.66 20.85 8.50
N GLN A 143 14.97 21.87 7.98
CA GLN A 143 14.64 23.11 8.66
C GLN A 143 13.34 23.69 8.10
N PRO A 144 12.60 24.52 8.87
CA PRO A 144 11.47 25.27 8.34
C PRO A 144 11.90 26.17 7.18
N MET A 145 11.14 26.17 6.08
CA MET A 145 11.34 26.98 4.88
C MET A 145 10.02 27.62 4.43
N SER A 146 9.98 28.93 4.26
CA SER A 146 8.86 29.61 3.61
C SER A 146 8.61 29.11 2.18
N ASN A 147 7.40 29.34 1.65
CA ASN A 147 7.08 28.96 0.28
C ASN A 147 7.99 29.62 -0.76
N ASP A 148 8.47 30.84 -0.49
CA ASP A 148 9.40 31.54 -1.37
C ASP A 148 10.80 30.90 -1.34
N GLU A 149 11.27 30.44 -0.17
CA GLU A 149 12.52 29.69 -0.05
C GLU A 149 12.44 28.33 -0.75
N ILE A 150 11.32 27.61 -0.61
CA ILE A 150 11.09 26.34 -1.32
C ILE A 150 11.08 26.58 -2.83
N ARG A 151 10.37 27.60 -3.31
CA ARG A 151 10.34 27.96 -4.75
C ARG A 151 11.74 28.29 -5.27
N ALA A 152 12.51 29.11 -4.55
CA ALA A 152 13.88 29.42 -4.91
C ALA A 152 14.77 28.16 -4.94
N ALA A 153 14.62 27.23 -4.00
CA ALA A 153 15.37 25.97 -4.01
C ALA A 153 14.99 25.07 -5.20
N ILE A 154 13.72 25.06 -5.61
CA ILE A 154 13.26 24.34 -6.79
C ILE A 154 13.86 24.94 -8.07
N GLU A 155 13.80 26.26 -8.22
CA GLU A 155 14.35 26.99 -9.37
C GLU A 155 15.87 26.80 -9.50
N ASN A 156 16.58 26.75 -8.37
CA ASN A 156 18.02 26.50 -8.32
C ASN A 156 18.39 25.01 -8.39
N GLY A 157 17.41 24.10 -8.36
CA GLY A 157 17.64 22.65 -8.39
C GLY A 157 18.28 22.07 -7.12
N THR A 158 18.14 22.74 -5.98
CA THR A 158 18.77 22.39 -4.69
C THR A 158 17.75 21.94 -3.64
N LEU A 159 16.48 21.72 -4.01
CA LEU A 159 15.44 21.37 -3.01
C LEU A 159 15.78 20.09 -2.23
N GLU A 160 16.35 19.06 -2.88
CA GLU A 160 16.75 17.81 -2.20
C GLU A 160 17.72 18.07 -1.03
N ASP A 161 18.62 19.05 -1.16
CA ASP A 161 19.62 19.38 -0.13
C ASP A 161 18.98 19.84 1.19
N PHE A 162 17.71 20.24 1.15
CA PHE A 162 16.91 20.65 2.30
C PHE A 162 15.98 19.56 2.83
N VAL A 163 16.02 18.35 2.27
CA VAL A 163 15.24 17.19 2.74
C VAL A 163 16.13 16.28 3.57
N ASP A 164 15.62 15.74 4.68
CA ASP A 164 16.41 14.91 5.59
C ASP A 164 16.63 13.50 5.02
N HIS A 165 17.90 13.15 4.74
CA HIS A 165 18.29 11.84 4.23
C HIS A 165 18.53 10.87 5.38
N ILE A 166 17.59 9.94 5.56
CA ILE A 166 17.64 8.92 6.60
C ILE A 166 18.21 7.62 6.02
N PRO A 167 19.32 7.08 6.57
CA PRO A 167 19.81 5.74 6.21
C PRO A 167 18.79 4.68 6.60
N VAL A 168 18.58 3.70 5.72
CA VAL A 168 17.63 2.61 5.93
C VAL A 168 18.25 1.25 5.65
N LYS A 169 17.69 0.20 6.24
CA LYS A 169 18.01 -1.20 5.96
C LYS A 169 16.74 -2.02 5.78
N ALA A 170 16.87 -3.21 5.19
CA ALA A 170 15.76 -4.15 5.08
C ALA A 170 15.13 -4.42 6.46
N GLY A 171 13.80 -4.40 6.49
CA GLY A 171 13.00 -4.56 7.71
C GLY A 171 12.67 -3.26 8.45
N ASP A 172 13.27 -2.12 8.07
CA ASP A 172 12.87 -0.83 8.63
C ASP A 172 11.47 -0.42 8.16
N MET A 173 10.79 0.39 8.98
CA MET A 173 9.51 1.01 8.64
C MET A 173 9.67 2.53 8.69
N VAL A 174 9.26 3.21 7.63
CA VAL A 174 9.29 4.67 7.52
C VAL A 174 7.86 5.19 7.38
N PHE A 175 7.47 6.14 8.22
CA PHE A 175 6.18 6.82 8.10
C PHE A 175 6.32 8.11 7.30
N VAL A 176 5.32 8.43 6.49
CA VAL A 176 5.24 9.66 5.70
C VAL A 176 3.83 10.21 5.79
N ASP A 177 3.58 11.09 6.76
CA ASP A 177 2.31 11.80 6.85
C ASP A 177 2.15 12.83 5.73
N ALA A 178 0.90 13.00 5.30
CA ALA A 178 0.55 13.95 4.27
C ALA A 178 1.00 15.38 4.61
N GLY A 179 1.62 16.03 3.63
CA GLY A 179 2.30 17.32 3.72
C GLY A 179 3.82 17.25 3.92
N THR A 180 4.38 16.04 4.08
CA THR A 180 5.83 15.83 4.14
C THR A 180 6.45 15.94 2.74
N VAL A 181 7.46 16.79 2.58
CA VAL A 181 8.33 16.78 1.39
C VAL A 181 9.25 15.57 1.47
N HIS A 182 9.25 14.72 0.44
CA HIS A 182 9.98 13.46 0.48
C HIS A 182 10.40 12.96 -0.91
N ALA A 183 11.32 12.00 -0.94
CA ALA A 183 11.72 11.23 -2.12
C ALA A 183 12.36 9.90 -1.71
N ILE A 184 12.19 8.88 -2.54
CA ILE A 184 12.88 7.59 -2.38
C ILE A 184 14.15 7.61 -3.25
N MET A 185 15.29 7.31 -2.64
CA MET A 185 16.59 7.28 -3.31
C MET A 185 16.84 5.89 -3.94
N PRO A 186 17.76 5.78 -4.92
CA PRO A 186 18.10 4.50 -5.51
C PRO A 186 18.68 3.52 -4.49
N GLY A 187 18.56 2.23 -4.80
CA GLY A 187 19.10 1.15 -3.95
C GLY A 187 18.19 0.77 -2.78
N VAL A 188 16.96 1.27 -2.74
CA VAL A 188 15.93 0.89 -1.77
C VAL A 188 14.76 0.25 -2.52
N ILE A 189 14.18 -0.83 -2.03
CA ILE A 189 12.92 -1.37 -2.55
C ILE A 189 11.92 -1.36 -1.39
N VAL A 190 10.73 -0.81 -1.62
CA VAL A 190 9.73 -0.62 -0.56
C VAL A 190 8.40 -1.25 -0.90
N LEU A 191 7.74 -1.80 0.13
CA LEU A 191 6.31 -2.04 0.12
C LEU A 191 5.64 -0.78 0.71
N GLU A 192 5.00 -0.02 -0.16
CA GLU A 192 4.27 1.20 0.18
C GLU A 192 2.83 0.86 0.54
N THR A 193 2.41 1.27 1.74
CA THR A 193 1.00 1.26 2.17
C THR A 193 0.54 2.70 2.27
N GLN A 194 -0.51 3.04 1.53
CA GLN A 194 -1.03 4.40 1.46
C GLN A 194 -2.56 4.43 1.48
N GLN A 195 -3.12 5.59 1.81
CA GLN A 195 -4.52 5.88 1.45
C GLN A 195 -4.73 5.66 -0.05
N TYR A 196 -5.94 5.24 -0.47
CA TYR A 196 -6.26 5.05 -1.88
C TYR A 196 -6.29 6.39 -2.64
N SER A 197 -5.14 6.85 -3.12
CA SER A 197 -4.99 8.12 -3.85
C SER A 197 -3.70 8.05 -4.67
N ASP A 198 -3.72 8.43 -5.94
CA ASP A 198 -2.50 8.50 -6.76
C ASP A 198 -1.95 9.94 -6.87
N THR A 199 -2.49 10.87 -6.09
CA THR A 199 -2.12 12.29 -6.19
C THR A 199 -0.72 12.54 -5.67
N THR A 200 0.11 13.09 -6.56
CA THR A 200 1.52 13.41 -6.29
C THR A 200 1.82 14.82 -6.78
N TYR A 201 2.13 15.74 -5.86
CA TYR A 201 2.63 17.06 -6.24
C TYR A 201 4.15 17.03 -6.33
N ARG A 202 4.63 16.96 -7.56
CA ARG A 202 6.05 16.94 -7.87
C ARG A 202 6.64 18.34 -7.73
N LEU A 203 7.60 18.50 -6.82
CA LEU A 203 8.28 19.77 -6.57
C LEU A 203 9.59 19.87 -7.36
N PHE A 204 10.35 18.79 -7.46
CA PHE A 204 11.62 18.77 -8.19
C PHE A 204 11.89 17.39 -8.80
N ASP A 205 12.46 17.37 -10.01
CA ASP A 205 12.63 16.13 -10.78
C ASP A 205 13.95 16.02 -11.56
N TYR A 206 14.99 16.70 -11.09
CA TYR A 206 16.35 16.59 -11.65
C TYR A 206 16.44 16.90 -13.15
N GLY A 207 15.59 17.81 -13.64
CA GLY A 207 15.54 18.22 -15.05
C GLY A 207 14.85 17.22 -16.00
N ARG A 208 14.22 16.15 -15.50
CA ARG A 208 13.40 15.26 -16.32
C ARG A 208 12.15 15.99 -16.84
N PRO A 209 11.69 15.74 -18.08
CA PRO A 209 10.60 16.48 -18.73
C PRO A 209 9.22 16.01 -18.25
N ARG A 210 9.00 15.96 -16.93
CA ARG A 210 7.72 15.63 -16.30
C ARG A 210 7.15 16.87 -15.63
N GLU A 211 5.83 16.94 -15.57
CA GLU A 211 5.11 18.05 -14.96
C GLU A 211 5.50 18.21 -13.48
N LEU A 212 5.76 19.46 -13.10
CA LEU A 212 5.91 19.91 -11.72
C LEU A 212 4.61 20.60 -11.28
N HIS A 213 4.23 20.41 -10.03
CA HIS A 213 2.98 20.91 -9.44
C HIS A 213 3.33 21.83 -8.27
N ILE A 214 4.02 22.93 -8.60
CA ILE A 214 4.69 23.76 -7.59
C ILE A 214 3.67 24.41 -6.65
N GLU A 215 2.63 25.04 -7.19
CA GLU A 215 1.66 25.78 -6.39
C GLU A 215 0.84 24.85 -5.48
N GLU A 216 0.36 23.73 -6.01
CA GLU A 216 -0.34 22.70 -5.24
C GLU A 216 0.55 22.07 -4.18
N GLY A 217 1.81 21.79 -4.53
CA GLY A 217 2.80 21.24 -3.61
C GLY A 217 3.13 22.20 -2.46
N LEU A 218 3.29 23.49 -2.75
CA LEU A 218 3.48 24.53 -1.72
C LEU A 218 2.28 24.65 -0.79
N LEU A 219 1.05 24.50 -1.31
CA LEU A 219 -0.18 24.51 -0.50
C LEU A 219 -0.33 23.25 0.38
N ALA A 220 0.23 22.12 -0.05
CA ALA A 220 0.22 20.86 0.69
C ALA A 220 1.37 20.77 1.72
N THR A 221 2.48 21.47 1.49
CA THR A 221 3.70 21.36 2.30
C THR A 221 3.49 21.81 3.74
N LYS A 222 3.92 20.96 4.67
CA LYS A 222 3.99 21.25 6.10
C LYS A 222 5.44 21.38 6.52
N GLN A 223 5.72 22.43 7.28
CA GLN A 223 7.07 22.76 7.76
C GLN A 223 7.61 21.76 8.79
N LYS A 224 6.71 21.10 9.50
CA LYS A 224 7.02 20.07 10.48
C LYS A 224 5.96 19.00 10.40
N THR A 225 6.42 17.76 10.33
CA THR A 225 5.57 16.58 10.19
C THR A 225 6.01 15.50 11.20
N ARG A 226 5.38 14.33 11.13
CA ARG A 226 5.73 13.17 11.97
C ARG A 226 6.52 12.11 11.20
N ALA A 227 6.90 12.40 9.96
CA ALA A 227 7.61 11.47 9.10
C ALA A 227 8.97 11.06 9.66
N GLY A 228 9.41 9.85 9.30
CA GLY A 228 10.69 9.29 9.73
C GLY A 228 10.59 7.81 10.09
N LEU A 229 11.67 7.28 10.66
CA LEU A 229 11.74 5.89 11.12
C LEU A 229 10.78 5.62 12.26
N VAL A 230 10.05 4.52 12.16
CA VAL A 230 9.14 4.02 13.18
C VAL A 230 9.81 2.88 13.92
N THR A 231 9.72 2.89 15.25
CA THR A 231 10.17 1.77 16.07
C THR A 231 9.07 0.70 16.10
N PRO A 232 9.31 -0.52 15.58
CA PRO A 232 8.32 -1.59 15.62
C PRO A 232 8.02 -2.05 17.04
N GLN A 233 6.79 -2.50 17.27
CA GLN A 233 6.33 -3.03 18.55
C GLN A 233 6.15 -4.55 18.47
N PRO A 234 6.89 -5.34 19.27
CA PRO A 234 6.66 -6.78 19.37
C PRO A 234 5.27 -7.07 19.92
N MET A 235 4.56 -7.99 19.27
CA MET A 235 3.25 -8.49 19.68
C MET A 235 3.32 -10.02 19.87
N GLU A 236 2.26 -10.62 20.39
CA GLU A 236 2.18 -12.08 20.48
C GLU A 236 1.99 -12.68 19.07
N GLY A 237 3.04 -13.32 18.55
CA GLY A 237 3.02 -14.01 17.25
C GLY A 237 3.27 -13.14 16.02
N PHE A 238 3.48 -11.82 16.17
CA PHE A 238 3.81 -10.90 15.09
C PHE A 238 4.54 -9.65 15.59
N VAL A 239 5.03 -8.82 14.67
CA VAL A 239 5.58 -7.50 14.97
C VAL A 239 4.68 -6.44 14.35
N ARG A 240 4.19 -5.50 15.14
CA ARG A 240 3.48 -4.32 14.64
C ARG A 240 4.51 -3.30 14.17
N LEU A 241 4.62 -3.12 12.86
CA LEU A 241 5.58 -2.19 12.26
C LEU A 241 5.12 -0.74 12.44
N ILE A 242 3.82 -0.49 12.27
CA ILE A 242 3.22 0.84 12.46
C ILE A 242 1.72 0.72 12.75
N SER A 243 1.17 1.69 13.49
CA SER A 243 -0.28 1.88 13.66
C SER A 243 -0.60 3.37 13.61
N GLU A 244 -1.31 3.79 12.58
CA GLU A 244 -1.70 5.18 12.35
C GLU A 244 -3.19 5.27 12.06
N GLN A 245 -3.70 6.49 11.90
CA GLN A 245 -5.13 6.77 11.69
C GLN A 245 -5.76 5.95 10.54
N TYR A 246 -5.03 5.80 9.42
CA TYR A 246 -5.59 5.24 8.20
C TYR A 246 -5.34 3.74 8.06
N PHE A 247 -4.24 3.25 8.62
CA PHE A 247 -3.76 1.88 8.47
C PHE A 247 -2.88 1.46 9.65
N PHE A 248 -2.77 0.16 9.84
CA PHE A 248 -1.67 -0.48 10.55
C PHE A 248 -0.98 -1.46 9.62
N VAL A 249 0.29 -1.77 9.91
CA VAL A 249 1.06 -2.79 9.20
C VAL A 249 1.70 -3.71 10.23
N ASP A 250 1.47 -5.01 10.07
CA ASP A 250 2.05 -6.07 10.87
C ASP A 250 2.93 -6.97 10.00
N ARG A 251 4.01 -7.48 10.58
CA ARG A 251 4.88 -8.50 9.98
C ARG A 251 4.76 -9.81 10.75
N PHE A 252 4.47 -10.88 10.02
CA PHE A 252 4.54 -12.25 10.49
C PHE A 252 5.79 -12.90 9.90
N GLU A 253 6.66 -13.43 10.75
CA GLU A 253 7.77 -14.29 10.35
C GLU A 253 7.35 -15.74 10.59
N LEU A 254 7.02 -16.45 9.51
CA LEU A 254 6.53 -17.82 9.58
C LEU A 254 7.68 -18.80 9.30
N ASN A 255 7.89 -19.74 10.21
CA ASN A 255 8.79 -20.86 9.99
C ASN A 255 8.17 -21.90 9.04
N PRO A 256 8.97 -22.79 8.41
CA PRO A 256 8.44 -23.90 7.63
C PRO A 256 7.44 -24.74 8.43
N ASN A 257 6.28 -25.02 7.83
CA ASN A 257 5.14 -25.72 8.42
C ASN A 257 4.42 -24.98 9.56
N ALA A 258 4.69 -23.68 9.76
CA ALA A 258 3.94 -22.86 10.70
C ALA A 258 2.54 -22.55 10.15
N SER A 259 1.58 -22.39 11.07
CA SER A 259 0.24 -21.90 10.78
C SER A 259 -0.15 -20.89 11.83
N VAL A 260 -0.72 -19.76 11.40
CA VAL A 260 -1.22 -18.70 12.28
C VAL A 260 -2.68 -18.45 11.94
N SER A 261 -3.53 -18.45 12.97
CA SER A 261 -4.93 -18.10 12.82
C SER A 261 -5.10 -16.60 13.08
N LEU A 262 -5.58 -15.88 12.08
CA LEU A 262 -6.01 -14.51 12.15
C LEU A 262 -7.51 -14.48 12.44
N GLY A 263 -7.91 -13.87 13.53
CA GLY A 263 -9.33 -13.67 13.84
C GLY A 263 -9.58 -12.41 14.64
N GLY A 264 -10.87 -12.14 14.88
CA GLY A 264 -11.30 -11.04 15.74
C GLY A 264 -11.07 -9.64 15.18
N PHE A 265 -10.76 -9.49 13.89
CA PHE A 265 -10.69 -8.20 13.23
C PHE A 265 -12.05 -7.76 12.70
N THR A 266 -12.40 -6.50 12.94
CA THR A 266 -13.67 -5.88 12.53
C THR A 266 -13.56 -5.10 11.22
N GLY A 267 -12.33 -4.89 10.74
CA GLY A 267 -12.02 -4.19 9.51
C GLY A 267 -11.44 -5.11 8.43
N LEU A 268 -11.45 -4.61 7.20
CA LEU A 268 -10.82 -5.23 6.04
C LEU A 268 -9.35 -5.52 6.32
N GLN A 269 -8.86 -6.68 5.88
CA GLN A 269 -7.43 -7.02 5.92
C GLN A 269 -6.89 -7.21 4.50
N ILE A 270 -5.62 -6.90 4.32
CA ILE A 270 -4.86 -7.15 3.11
C ILE A 270 -3.63 -7.93 3.54
N LEU A 271 -3.38 -9.08 2.92
CA LEU A 271 -2.19 -9.88 3.14
C LEU A 271 -1.29 -9.81 1.92
N VAL A 272 0.00 -9.61 2.13
CA VAL A 272 1.03 -9.66 1.08
C VAL A 272 2.05 -10.71 1.47
N ALA A 273 2.25 -11.73 0.62
CA ALA A 273 3.31 -12.71 0.83
C ALA A 273 4.62 -12.17 0.24
N LEU A 274 5.71 -12.16 1.02
CA LEU A 274 7.02 -11.71 0.52
C LEU A 274 7.91 -12.86 0.01
N GLY A 275 7.38 -14.08 0.01
CA GLY A 275 8.06 -15.27 -0.46
C GLY A 275 7.08 -16.40 -0.80
N GLU A 276 7.63 -17.53 -1.25
CA GLU A 276 6.82 -18.65 -1.74
C GLU A 276 6.27 -19.52 -0.61
N GLY A 277 5.23 -20.29 -0.94
CA GLY A 277 4.73 -21.35 -0.06
C GLY A 277 3.73 -20.88 0.98
N VAL A 278 3.14 -19.68 0.82
CA VAL A 278 2.06 -19.15 1.66
C VAL A 278 0.71 -19.61 1.13
N THR A 279 -0.15 -20.08 2.03
CA THR A 279 -1.53 -20.43 1.72
C THR A 279 -2.50 -19.80 2.71
N LEU A 280 -3.69 -19.43 2.24
CA LEU A 280 -4.76 -18.77 2.99
C LEU A 280 -6.04 -19.60 2.94
N GLY A 281 -6.72 -19.80 4.06
CA GLY A 281 -8.00 -20.50 4.08
C GLY A 281 -8.85 -20.18 5.31
N ILE A 282 -10.13 -20.53 5.25
CA ILE A 282 -11.01 -20.57 6.42
C ILE A 282 -11.05 -22.02 6.88
N GLY A 283 -10.32 -22.35 7.94
CA GLY A 283 -10.08 -23.73 8.35
C GLY A 283 -9.24 -24.52 7.35
N THR A 284 -9.40 -25.85 7.30
CA THR A 284 -8.55 -26.76 6.51
C THR A 284 -9.06 -27.04 5.09
N ALA A 285 -10.20 -26.49 4.69
CA ALA A 285 -10.82 -26.79 3.40
C ALA A 285 -10.41 -25.78 2.32
N ASN A 286 -9.85 -26.30 1.22
CA ASN A 286 -9.52 -25.56 -0.02
C ASN A 286 -8.69 -24.27 0.19
N PRO A 287 -7.48 -24.37 0.79
CA PRO A 287 -6.62 -23.20 0.92
C PRO A 287 -6.19 -22.66 -0.45
N ILE A 288 -6.09 -21.34 -0.54
CA ILE A 288 -5.65 -20.61 -1.73
C ILE A 288 -4.17 -20.28 -1.58
N ALA A 289 -3.36 -20.57 -2.58
CA ALA A 289 -1.96 -20.16 -2.60
C ALA A 289 -1.84 -18.65 -2.84
N LEU A 290 -1.08 -17.96 -2.01
CA LEU A 290 -0.69 -16.57 -2.23
C LEU A 290 0.74 -16.53 -2.75
N ARG A 291 0.92 -15.97 -3.95
CA ARG A 291 2.22 -15.88 -4.61
C ARG A 291 3.10 -14.80 -3.95
N PRO A 292 4.44 -14.92 -4.02
CA PRO A 292 5.32 -13.82 -3.63
C PRO A 292 4.91 -12.53 -4.32
N GLY A 293 4.99 -11.40 -3.61
CA GLY A 293 4.65 -10.07 -4.10
C GLY A 293 3.16 -9.83 -4.36
N HIS A 294 2.30 -10.84 -4.30
CA HIS A 294 0.86 -10.69 -4.55
C HIS A 294 0.11 -10.37 -3.26
N ALA A 295 -1.00 -9.64 -3.39
CA ALA A 295 -1.90 -9.33 -2.30
C ALA A 295 -3.16 -10.20 -2.32
N ALA A 296 -3.72 -10.48 -1.15
CA ALA A 296 -5.06 -10.99 -0.99
C ALA A 296 -5.86 -10.09 -0.05
N VAL A 297 -7.04 -9.67 -0.52
CA VAL A 297 -7.99 -8.89 0.28
C VAL A 297 -8.90 -9.87 1.02
N LEU A 298 -8.97 -9.71 2.34
CA LEU A 298 -9.87 -10.46 3.22
C LEU A 298 -11.07 -9.57 3.58
N PRO A 299 -12.29 -9.89 3.10
CA PRO A 299 -13.46 -9.07 3.31
C PRO A 299 -13.83 -8.93 4.79
N VAL A 300 -14.48 -7.83 5.18
CA VAL A 300 -15.02 -7.68 6.54
C VAL A 300 -16.01 -8.80 6.86
N GLY A 301 -15.96 -9.32 8.08
CA GLY A 301 -16.92 -10.35 8.53
C GLY A 301 -16.66 -11.76 7.98
N SER A 302 -15.54 -11.98 7.30
CA SER A 302 -15.14 -13.29 6.75
C SER A 302 -14.67 -14.33 7.80
N GLY A 303 -14.71 -13.98 9.09
CA GLY A 303 -14.42 -14.91 10.19
C GLY A 303 -12.94 -15.07 10.50
N HIS A 304 -12.53 -16.29 10.85
CA HIS A 304 -11.14 -16.65 11.14
C HIS A 304 -10.45 -17.18 9.89
N TRP A 305 -9.23 -16.68 9.64
CA TRP A 305 -8.38 -17.07 8.51
C TRP A 305 -7.12 -17.72 9.01
N ASP A 306 -6.75 -18.86 8.44
CA ASP A 306 -5.48 -19.50 8.69
C ASP A 306 -4.49 -19.13 7.58
N ILE A 307 -3.34 -18.62 7.99
CA ILE A 307 -2.15 -18.44 7.14
C ILE A 307 -1.20 -19.60 7.45
N ALA A 308 -0.92 -20.43 6.47
CA ALA A 308 0.08 -21.49 6.59
C ALA A 308 1.26 -21.25 5.67
N ALA A 309 2.44 -21.64 6.11
CA ALA A 309 3.69 -21.51 5.35
C ALA A 309 4.36 -22.88 5.21
N SER A 310 4.72 -23.25 3.98
CA SER A 310 5.55 -24.43 3.71
C SER A 310 7.05 -24.14 3.78
N ASN A 311 7.45 -22.88 3.62
CA ASN A 311 8.82 -22.37 3.71
C ASN A 311 8.94 -21.32 4.83
N ALA A 312 10.18 -20.93 5.15
CA ALA A 312 10.40 -19.73 5.94
C ALA A 312 10.00 -18.51 5.10
N VAL A 313 9.09 -17.68 5.59
CA VAL A 313 8.52 -16.58 4.81
C VAL A 313 8.02 -15.45 5.69
N GLU A 314 8.17 -14.22 5.20
CA GLU A 314 7.52 -13.06 5.77
C GLU A 314 6.16 -12.83 5.10
N VAL A 315 5.13 -12.61 5.92
CA VAL A 315 3.80 -12.19 5.46
C VAL A 315 3.46 -10.85 6.10
N ILE A 316 3.13 -9.87 5.27
CA ILE A 316 2.71 -8.55 5.73
C ILE A 316 1.19 -8.51 5.79
N ARG A 317 0.66 -8.15 6.95
CA ARG A 317 -0.77 -7.86 7.12
C ARG A 317 -0.96 -6.36 7.25
N ILE A 318 -1.77 -5.81 6.36
CA ILE A 318 -2.19 -4.43 6.38
C ILE A 318 -3.68 -4.40 6.68
N GLY A 319 -4.09 -3.52 7.58
CA GLY A 319 -5.50 -3.33 7.87
C GLY A 319 -5.77 -1.90 8.29
N ARG A 320 -7.04 -1.59 8.48
CA ARG A 320 -7.45 -0.31 9.08
C ARG A 320 -7.76 -0.50 10.56
N PRO A 321 -7.38 0.45 11.43
CA PRO A 321 -7.77 0.44 12.83
C PRO A 321 -9.29 0.53 13.04
#